data_AF-A0A061NET7-F1
#
_entry.id   AF-A0A061NET7-F1
#
_cell.length_a   1.000
_cell.length_b   1.000
_cell.length_c   1.000
_cell.angle_alpha   90.00
_cell.angle_beta   90.00
_cell.angle_gamma   90.00
#
_symmetry.space_group_name_H-M   'P 1'
#
loop_
_entity.id
_entity.type
_entity.pdbx_description
1 polymer ?
#
loop_
_entity_poly.entity_id
_entity_poly.type
_entity_poly.pdbx_seq_one_letter_code
_entity_poly.pdbx_strand_id
1 'polypeptide(L)' 'MRRAGIYGVGRYTDGKVVKNSEFEQSLDTSDEWIRSRTGIEQRVFAHDDINTSDMSYYAALDALKKC' A
#
# COMPACT_ATOMS: atom_id res chain seq x y z
N MET A 1 33.29 6.93 -16.49
CA MET A 1 31.91 7.46 -16.54
C MET A 1 31.16 6.94 -15.31
N ARG A 2 30.68 7.82 -14.41
CA ARG A 2 29.87 7.37 -13.26
C ARG A 2 28.46 7.02 -13.77
N ARG A 3 27.94 5.86 -13.37
CA ARG A 3 26.58 5.42 -13.71
C ARG A 3 25.68 5.60 -12.50
N ALA A 4 24.47 6.08 -12.71
CA ALA A 4 23.42 6.15 -11.71
C ALA A 4 22.30 5.20 -12.12
N GLY A 5 21.64 4.60 -11.12
CA GLY A 5 20.54 3.66 -11.30
C GLY A 5 19.82 3.45 -9.97
N ILE A 6 18.71 2.73 -10.01
CA ILE A 6 17.98 2.34 -8.81
C ILE A 6 18.80 1.27 -8.11
N TYR A 7 19.25 1.56 -6.89
CA TYR A 7 20.05 0.63 -6.09
C TYR A 7 19.17 -0.35 -5.29
N GLY A 8 18.04 0.14 -4.77
CA GLY A 8 17.08 -0.66 -4.01
C GLY A 8 15.69 -0.02 -4.00
N VAL A 9 14.68 -0.84 -3.72
CA VAL A 9 13.29 -0.42 -3.53
C VAL A 9 12.77 -1.12 -2.28
N GLY A 10 12.03 -0.37 -1.46
CA GLY A 10 11.39 -0.88 -0.25
C GLY A 10 9.95 -0.41 -0.15
N ARG A 11 9.18 -1.08 0.70
CA ARG A 11 7.77 -0.76 0.92
C ARG A 11 7.41 -0.84 2.39
N TYR A 12 6.42 -0.05 2.78
CA TYR A 12 5.72 -0.20 4.04
C TYR A 12 4.23 -0.32 3.74
N THR A 13 3.65 -1.47 4.06
CA THR A 13 2.24 -1.80 3.81
C THR A 13 1.63 -2.48 5.03
N ASP A 14 2.13 -2.11 6.22
CA ASP A 14 1.57 -2.57 7.48
C ASP A 14 0.41 -1.67 7.86
N GLY A 15 -0.72 -2.26 8.23
CA GLY A 15 -1.97 -1.53 8.40
C GLY A 15 -3.19 -2.43 8.32
N LYS A 16 -4.38 -1.83 8.44
CA LYS A 16 -5.65 -2.53 8.30
C LYS A 16 -5.87 -2.90 6.83
N VAL A 17 -5.88 -4.19 6.53
CA VAL A 17 -6.35 -4.71 5.25
C VAL A 17 -7.88 -4.54 5.19
N VAL A 18 -8.35 -3.78 4.20
CA VAL A 18 -9.76 -3.53 3.94
C VAL A 18 -10.14 -4.20 2.63
N LYS A 19 -11.07 -5.17 2.71
CA LYS A 19 -11.60 -5.87 1.53
C LYS A 19 -12.68 -5.03 0.84
N ASN A 20 -12.91 -5.27 -0.45
CA ASN A 20 -14.00 -4.63 -1.18
C ASN A 20 -15.37 -4.84 -0.54
N SER A 21 -15.61 -6.03 0.03
CA SER A 21 -16.86 -6.38 0.71
C SER A 21 -17.20 -5.46 1.90
N GLU A 22 -16.22 -4.81 2.52
CA GLU A 22 -16.49 -3.83 3.59
C GLU A 22 -17.17 -2.55 3.04
N PHE A 23 -16.95 -2.21 1.78
CA PHE A 23 -17.54 -1.02 1.16
C PHE A 23 -19.01 -1.21 0.80
N GLU A 24 -19.44 -2.45 0.56
CA GLU A 24 -20.85 -2.80 0.26
C GLU A 24 -21.79 -2.40 1.41
N GLN A 25 -21.27 -2.26 2.64
CA GLN A 25 -22.05 -1.86 3.81
C GLN A 25 -22.35 -0.36 3.85
N SER A 26 -21.62 0.45 3.09
CA SER A 26 -21.68 1.92 3.17
C SER A 26 -21.84 2.62 1.81
N LEU A 27 -21.62 1.91 0.71
CA LEU A 27 -21.69 2.41 -0.66
C LEU A 27 -22.54 1.46 -1.51
N ASP A 28 -23.20 2.01 -2.52
CA ASP A 28 -23.87 1.22 -3.57
C ASP A 28 -22.83 0.65 -4.54
N THR A 29 -22.17 -0.42 -4.13
CA THR A 29 -21.08 -1.08 -4.87
C THR A 29 -21.04 -2.58 -4.56
N SER A 30 -20.29 -3.35 -5.34
CA SER A 30 -19.96 -4.75 -5.05
C SER A 30 -18.48 -5.05 -5.31
N ASP A 31 -17.94 -6.14 -4.75
CA ASP A 31 -16.60 -6.64 -5.09
C ASP A 31 -16.43 -6.83 -6.60
N GLU A 32 -17.41 -7.45 -7.26
CA GLU A 32 -17.39 -7.66 -8.72
C GLU A 32 -17.33 -6.34 -9.48
N TRP A 33 -18.14 -5.35 -9.08
CA TRP A 33 -18.15 -4.04 -9.71
C TRP A 33 -16.79 -3.33 -9.54
N ILE A 34 -16.21 -3.35 -8.34
CA ILE A 34 -14.91 -2.71 -8.05
C ILE A 34 -13.80 -3.38 -8.86
N ARG A 35 -13.74 -4.72 -8.85
CA ARG A 35 -12.71 -5.48 -9.55
C ARG A 35 -12.82 -5.31 -11.06
N SER A 36 -14.02 -5.40 -11.63
CA SER A 36 -14.22 -5.26 -13.09
C SER A 36 -13.86 -3.86 -13.60
N ARG A 37 -14.04 -2.82 -12.78
CA ARG A 37 -13.75 -1.42 -13.17
C ARG A 37 -12.32 -0.99 -12.88
N THR A 38 -11.71 -1.47 -11.80
CA THR A 38 -10.43 -0.93 -11.29
C THR A 38 -9.33 -1.96 -11.12
N GLY A 39 -9.66 -3.25 -11.10
CA GLY A 39 -8.73 -4.33 -10.75
C GLY A 39 -8.34 -4.38 -9.27
N ILE A 40 -8.91 -3.52 -8.40
CA ILE A 40 -8.56 -3.48 -6.98
C ILE A 40 -9.29 -4.59 -6.23
N GLU A 41 -8.54 -5.46 -5.55
CA GLU A 41 -9.10 -6.54 -4.72
C GLU A 41 -9.15 -6.17 -3.22
N GLN A 42 -8.17 -5.41 -2.77
CA GLN A 42 -8.05 -4.95 -1.39
C GLN A 42 -7.20 -3.68 -1.32
N ARG A 43 -7.27 -3.00 -0.17
CA ARG A 43 -6.46 -1.84 0.16
C ARG A 43 -5.97 -1.93 1.60
N VAL A 44 -4.84 -1.30 1.90
CA VAL A 44 -4.29 -1.25 3.26
C VAL A 44 -4.38 0.18 3.75
N PHE A 45 -5.07 0.38 4.87
CA PHE A 45 -5.16 1.67 5.54
C PHE A 45 -4.16 1.71 6.67
N ALA A 46 -3.38 2.78 6.77
CA ALA A 46 -2.43 2.96 7.86
C ALA A 46 -3.17 2.98 9.22
N HIS A 47 -2.47 2.57 10.28
CA HIS A 47 -2.97 2.74 11.63
C HIS A 47 -2.99 4.24 11.99
N ASP A 48 -3.88 4.63 12.91
CA ASP A 48 -4.08 6.02 13.30
C ASP A 48 -2.83 6.66 13.94
N ASP A 49 -1.90 5.85 14.44
CA ASP A 49 -0.64 6.25 15.05
C ASP A 49 0.54 6.33 14.05
N ILE A 50 0.31 5.98 12.78
CA ILE A 50 1.34 5.95 11.73
C ILE A 50 1.19 7.16 10.80
N ASN A 51 2.20 8.03 10.77
CA ASN A 51 2.24 9.16 9.85
C ASN A 51 2.96 8.80 8.55
N THR A 52 2.82 9.67 7.54
CA THR A 52 3.54 9.52 6.25
C THR A 52 5.06 9.48 6.42
N SER A 53 5.62 10.23 7.39
CA SER A 53 7.04 10.18 7.72
C SER A 53 7.49 8.81 8.23
N ASP A 54 6.67 8.17 9.06
CA ASP A 54 6.98 6.86 9.63
C ASP A 54 6.96 5.78 8.54
N MET A 55 5.92 5.80 7.69
CA MET A 55 5.86 4.90 6.53
C MET A 55 7.06 5.05 5.59
N SER A 56 7.49 6.29 5.34
CA SER A 56 8.66 6.58 4.50
C SER A 56 9.96 6.07 5.14
N TYR A 57 10.10 6.27 6.46
CA TYR A 57 11.24 5.76 7.22
C TYR A 57 11.33 4.23 7.15
N TYR A 58 10.24 3.52 7.41
CA TYR A 58 10.24 2.06 7.35
C TYR A 58 10.44 1.52 5.93
N ALA A 59 9.87 2.15 4.91
CA ALA A 59 10.11 1.79 3.51
C ALA A 59 11.58 2.02 3.10
N ALA A 60 12.21 3.10 3.57
CA ALA A 60 13.63 3.36 3.35
C ALA A 60 14.51 2.30 4.03
N LEU A 61 14.20 1.91 5.27
CA LEU A 61 14.88 0.81 5.94
C LEU A 61 14.74 -0.52 5.16
N ASP A 62 13.55 -0.83 4.64
CA ASP A 62 13.33 -2.02 3.81
C ASP A 62 14.15 -1.99 2.50
N ALA A 63 14.22 -0.82 1.85
CA ALA A 63 15.02 -0.63 0.63
C ALA A 63 16.52 -0.90 0.89
N LEU A 64 17.02 -0.48 2.06
CA LEU A 64 18.41 -0.65 2.46
C LEU A 64 18.75 -2.07 2.91
N LYS A 65 17.79 -2.90 3.31
CA LYS A 65 18.06 -4.30 3.73
C LYS A 65 18.52 -5.20 2.59
N LYS A 66 18.13 -4.88 1.36
CA LYS A 66 18.46 -5.68 0.14
C LYS A 66 19.66 -5.12 -0.62
N CYS A 67 20.38 -4.19 0.00
CA CYS A 67 21.59 -3.55 -0.51
C CYS A 67 22.85 -4.29 -0.09
#